data_AF-A0A7X5KNT3-F1
#
_entry.id   AF-A0A7X5KNT3-F1
#
_cell.length_a   1.000
_cell.length_b   1.000
_cell.length_c   1.000
_cell.angle_alpha   90.00
_cell.angle_beta   90.00
_cell.angle_gamma   90.00
#
_symmetry.space_group_name_H-M   'P 1'
#
loop_
_entity.id
_entity.type
_entity.pdbx_description
1 polymer ?
#
loop_
_entity_poly.entity_id
_entity_poly.type
_entity_poly.pdbx_seq_one_letter_code
_entity_poly.pdbx_strand_id
1 'polypeptide(L)'
;MENLKAFLEKKSRLKYDMNSIGTYIKEGNCDDSLQETWDKYNQELKKLEAEIALLSDPEKKEVAERRLELMGKVEEAEQQVALWKQEIQELESML
;
A
#
# COMPACT_ATOMS: atom_id res chain seq x y z
N MET A 1 -13.51 13.17 8.11
CA MET A 1 -12.98 13.13 9.50
C MET A 1 -13.26 11.81 10.21
N GLU A 2 -14.41 11.14 10.01
CA GLU A 2 -14.70 9.83 10.63
C GLU A 2 -13.67 8.73 10.30
N ASN A 3 -13.17 8.67 9.07
CA ASN A 3 -12.16 7.66 8.68
C ASN A 3 -10.84 7.81 9.44
N LEU A 4 -10.36 9.03 9.68
CA LEU A 4 -9.09 9.27 10.39
C LEU A 4 -9.15 8.81 11.84
N LYS A 5 -10.28 9.05 12.52
CA LYS A 5 -10.50 8.59 13.89
C LYS A 5 -10.49 7.06 13.98
N ALA A 6 -11.19 6.38 13.06
CA ALA A 6 -11.20 4.92 12.98
C ALA A 6 -9.79 4.35 12.73
N PHE A 7 -8.99 5.00 11.86
CA PHE A 7 -7.59 4.61 11.63
C PHE A 7 -6.73 4.83 12.89
N LEU A 8 -6.87 5.94 13.61
CA LEU A 8 -6.11 6.18 14.84
C LEU A 8 -6.46 5.19 15.96
N GLU A 9 -7.73 4.82 16.09
CA GLU A 9 -8.20 3.80 17.04
C GLU A 9 -7.62 2.42 16.69
N LYS A 10 -7.69 2.04 15.41
CA LYS A 10 -7.13 0.78 14.91
C LYS A 10 -5.61 0.72 15.08
N LYS A 11 -4.89 1.84 14.85
CA LYS A 11 -3.45 1.97 15.11
C LYS A 11 -3.10 1.72 16.58
N SER A 12 -3.88 2.33 17.48
CA SER A 12 -3.65 2.23 18.91
C SER A 12 -3.83 0.80 19.41
N ARG A 13 -4.86 0.11 18.89
CA ARG A 13 -5.12 -1.30 19.20
C ARG A 13 -4.01 -2.22 18.69
N LEU A 14 -3.58 -2.06 17.43
CA LEU A 14 -2.47 -2.84 16.86
C LEU A 14 -1.18 -2.67 17.67
N LYS A 15 -0.84 -1.45 18.11
CA LYS A 15 0.35 -1.22 18.95
C LYS A 15 0.24 -1.89 20.31
N TYR A 16 -0.95 -1.91 20.90
CA TYR A 16 -1.19 -2.61 22.16
C TYR A 16 -1.00 -4.13 21.99
N ASP A 17 -1.68 -4.71 20.99
CA ASP A 17 -1.62 -6.14 20.70
C ASP A 17 -0.20 -6.60 20.35
N MET A 18 0.52 -5.79 19.57
CA MET A 18 1.95 -6.00 19.31
C MET A 18 2.72 -5.98 20.63
N ASN A 19 2.69 -4.90 21.43
CA ASN A 19 3.46 -4.83 22.69
C ASN A 19 3.25 -6.05 23.61
N SER A 20 2.03 -6.59 23.67
CA SER A 20 1.75 -7.83 24.38
C SER A 20 2.52 -9.02 23.78
N ILE A 21 2.43 -9.26 22.47
CA ILE A 21 3.19 -10.32 21.77
C ILE A 21 4.70 -10.12 21.95
N GLY A 22 5.20 -8.91 21.79
CA GLY A 22 6.63 -8.58 21.94
C GLY A 22 7.18 -8.84 23.35
N THR A 23 6.32 -8.83 24.37
CA THR A 23 6.69 -9.22 25.74
C THR A 23 6.91 -10.73 25.82
N TYR A 24 6.00 -11.54 25.27
CA TYR A 24 6.14 -13.00 25.20
C TYR A 24 7.36 -13.44 24.38
N ILE A 25 7.64 -12.75 23.26
CA ILE A 25 8.84 -13.02 22.44
C ILE A 25 10.12 -12.77 23.24
N LYS A 26 10.20 -11.66 24.00
CA LYS A 26 11.38 -11.30 24.81
C LYS A 26 11.61 -12.24 25.99
N GLU A 27 10.56 -12.82 26.54
CA GLU A 27 10.62 -13.79 27.64
C GLU A 27 11.02 -15.20 27.17
N GLY A 28 11.25 -15.39 25.86
CA GLY A 28 11.64 -16.68 25.27
C GLY A 28 10.46 -17.64 25.08
N ASN A 29 9.23 -17.20 25.36
CA ASN A 29 7.99 -17.94 25.12
C ASN A 29 7.45 -17.61 23.71
N CYS A 30 8.32 -17.67 22.71
CA CYS A 30 7.97 -17.43 21.31
C CYS A 30 7.77 -18.77 20.60
N ASP A 31 6.57 -19.03 20.09
CA ASP A 31 6.34 -20.03 19.06
C ASP A 31 6.30 -19.37 17.68
N ASP A 32 6.47 -20.16 16.62
CA ASP A 32 6.47 -19.65 15.23
C ASP A 32 5.18 -18.89 14.89
N SER A 33 4.05 -19.27 15.52
CA SER A 33 2.74 -18.63 15.36
C SER A 33 2.69 -17.20 15.92
N LEU A 34 3.35 -16.95 17.06
CA LEU A 34 3.47 -15.62 17.65
C LEU A 34 4.35 -14.71 16.79
N GLN A 35 5.43 -15.26 16.22
CA GLN A 35 6.29 -14.53 15.30
C GLN A 35 5.54 -14.14 14.00
N GLU A 36 4.80 -15.08 13.40
CA GLU A 36 3.96 -14.80 12.23
C GLU A 36 2.88 -13.74 12.54
N THR A 37 2.26 -13.83 13.70
CA THR A 37 1.23 -12.86 14.13
C THR A 37 1.85 -11.47 14.33
N TRP A 38 3.03 -11.39 14.93
CA TRP A 38 3.78 -10.14 15.08
C TRP A 38 4.11 -9.53 13.71
N ASP A 39 4.62 -10.32 12.77
CA ASP A 39 4.99 -9.84 11.44
C ASP A 39 3.76 -9.35 10.66
N LYS A 40 2.64 -10.06 10.78
CA LYS A 40 1.35 -9.63 10.20
C LYS A 40 0.87 -8.31 10.78
N TYR A 41 0.88 -8.14 12.10
CA TYR A 41 0.47 -6.89 12.74
C TYR A 41 1.41 -5.74 12.43
N ASN A 42 2.71 -6.00 12.29
CA ASN A 42 3.70 -5.01 11.90
C ASN A 42 3.46 -4.52 10.45
N GLN A 43 3.15 -5.44 9.52
CA GLN A 43 2.77 -5.05 8.16
C GLN A 43 1.48 -4.24 8.12
N GLU A 44 0.47 -4.64 8.90
CA GLU A 44 -0.79 -3.92 9.00
C GLU A 44 -0.60 -2.51 9.57
N LEU A 45 0.22 -2.38 10.61
CA LEU A 45 0.57 -1.09 11.21
C LEU A 45 1.24 -0.15 10.21
N LYS A 46 2.20 -0.65 9.41
CA LYS A 46 2.87 0.14 8.37
C LYS A 46 1.90 0.68 7.31
N LYS A 47 0.96 -0.17 6.86
CA LYS A 47 -0.09 0.25 5.90
C LYS A 47 -0.97 1.34 6.51
N LEU A 48 -1.39 1.14 7.76
CA LEU A 48 -2.23 2.09 8.47
C LEU A 48 -1.54 3.43 8.69
N GLU A 49 -0.24 3.42 9.00
CA GLU A 49 0.56 4.64 9.16
C GLU A 49 0.71 5.41 7.85
N ALA A 50 0.85 4.72 6.72
CA ALA A 50 0.84 5.36 5.40
C ALA A 50 -0.52 6.00 5.07
N GLU A 51 -1.63 5.31 5.36
CA GLU A 51 -2.98 5.84 5.15
C GLU A 51 -3.27 7.04 6.05
N ILE A 52 -2.88 6.98 7.33
CA ILE A 52 -2.99 8.12 8.25
C ILE A 52 -2.13 9.29 7.75
N ALA A 53 -0.90 9.04 7.30
CA ALA A 53 -0.02 10.09 6.79
C ALA A 53 -0.58 10.79 5.53
N LEU A 54 -1.26 10.05 4.66
CA LEU A 54 -1.95 10.60 3.49
C LEU A 54 -3.18 11.44 3.87
N LEU A 55 -3.89 11.04 4.94
CA LEU A 55 -5.09 11.74 5.41
C LEU A 55 -4.79 12.93 6.34
N SER A 56 -3.63 12.93 6.99
CA SER A 56 -3.22 13.95 7.95
C SER A 56 -2.47 15.13 7.31
N ASP A 57 -2.10 15.00 6.02
CA ASP A 57 -1.31 15.98 5.30
C ASP A 57 -1.99 16.38 3.97
N PRO A 58 -2.69 17.53 3.92
CA PRO A 58 -3.45 17.94 2.73
C PRO A 58 -2.58 18.13 1.48
N GLU A 59 -1.29 18.44 1.62
CA GLU A 59 -0.35 18.53 0.49
C GLU A 59 -0.05 17.16 -0.13
N LYS A 60 -0.08 16.07 0.66
CA LYS A 60 0.16 14.71 0.14
C LYS A 60 -1.03 14.12 -0.61
N LYS A 61 -2.25 14.60 -0.34
CA LYS A 61 -3.45 14.19 -1.07
C LYS A 61 -3.38 14.64 -2.53
N GLU A 62 -3.01 15.90 -2.76
CA GLU A 62 -2.83 16.44 -4.11
C GLU A 62 -1.69 15.72 -4.86
N VAL A 63 -0.59 15.41 -4.18
CA VAL A 63 0.50 14.60 -4.75
C VAL A 63 0.04 13.17 -5.08
N ALA A 64 -0.78 12.54 -4.24
CA ALA A 64 -1.30 11.21 -4.48
C ALA A 64 -2.32 11.17 -5.63
N GLU A 65 -3.22 12.15 -5.70
CA GLU A 65 -4.17 12.34 -6.79
C GLU A 65 -3.42 12.60 -8.11
N ARG A 66 -2.40 13.47 -8.07
CA ARG A 66 -1.55 13.75 -9.24
C ARG A 66 -0.77 12.52 -9.69
N ARG A 67 -0.28 11.71 -8.74
CA ARG A 67 0.39 10.44 -9.05
C ARG A 67 -0.55 9.46 -9.74
N LEU A 68 -1.79 9.31 -9.26
CA LEU A 68 -2.79 8.44 -9.88
C LEU A 68 -3.15 8.91 -11.29
N GLU A 69 -3.34 10.22 -11.49
CA GLU A 69 -3.60 10.80 -12.81
C GLU A 69 -2.44 10.53 -13.78
N LEU A 70 -1.19 10.69 -13.32
CA LEU A 70 -0.01 10.40 -14.14
C LEU A 70 0.11 8.91 -14.48
N MET A 71 -0.21 8.01 -13.54
CA MET A 71 -0.22 6.57 -13.81
C MET A 71 -1.25 6.21 -14.88
N GLY A 72 -2.46 6.77 -14.83
CA GLY A 72 -3.47 6.54 -15.88
C GLY A 72 -2.99 6.99 -17.27
N LYS A 73 -2.32 8.14 -17.37
CA LYS A 73 -1.74 8.61 -18.63
C LYS A 73 -0.63 7.71 -19.17
N VAL A 74 0.16 7.10 -18.28
CA VAL A 74 1.19 6.13 -18.68
C VAL A 74 0.53 4.87 -19.24
N GLU A 75 -0.49 4.34 -18.58
CA GLU A 75 -1.22 3.15 -19.05
C GLU A 75 -1.87 3.39 -20.42
N GLU A 76 -2.50 4.55 -20.62
CA GLU A 76 -3.07 4.95 -21.92
C GLU A 76 -1.99 5.02 -23.01
N ALA A 77 -0.83 5.62 -22.71
CA ALA A 77 0.28 5.71 -23.64
C ALA A 77 0.87 4.33 -23.98
N GLU A 78 0.98 3.43 -23.00
CA GLU A 78 1.43 2.06 -23.21
C GLU A 78 0.48 1.27 -24.11
N GLN A 79 -0.83 1.41 -23.91
CA GLN A 79 -1.84 0.81 -24.79
C GLN A 79 -1.74 1.36 -26.22
N GLN A 80 -1.57 2.67 -26.38
CA GLN A 80 -1.44 3.30 -27.69
C GLN A 80 -0.18 2.82 -28.43
N VAL A 81 0.94 2.68 -27.71
CA VAL A 81 2.18 2.13 -28.27
C VAL A 81 2.01 0.67 -28.67
N ALA A 82 1.29 -0.13 -27.88
CA ALA A 82 1.01 -1.52 -28.23
C ALA A 82 0.17 -1.61 -29.51
N LEU A 83 -0.84 -0.75 -29.65
CA LEU A 83 -1.68 -0.68 -30.86
C LEU A 83 -0.84 -0.34 -32.11
N TRP A 84 -0.02 0.71 -32.04
CA TRP A 84 0.82 1.10 -33.17
C TRP A 84 1.84 0.02 -33.55
N LYS A 85 2.40 -0.69 -32.56
CA LYS A 85 3.29 -1.82 -32.83
C LYS A 85 2.58 -2.94 -33.59
N GLN A 86 1.33 -3.23 -33.22
CA GLN A 86 0.51 -4.22 -33.92
C GLN A 86 0.21 -3.77 -35.36
N GLU A 87 -0.21 -2.52 -35.56
CA GLU A 87 -0.48 -1.96 -36.89
C GLU A 87 0.75 -2.00 -37.80
N ILE A 88 1.94 -1.68 -37.26
CA ILE A 88 3.20 -1.77 -38.00
C ILE A 88 3.50 -3.22 -38.40
N GLN A 89 3.34 -4.18 -37.49
CA GLN A 89 3.55 -5.60 -37.80
C GLN A 89 2.59 -6.11 -38.87
N GLU A 90 1.32 -5.69 -38.83
CA GLU A 90 0.34 -6.03 -39.85
C GLU A 90 0.77 -5.48 -41.22
N LEU A 91 1.18 -4.21 -41.29
CA LEU A 91 1.69 -3.61 -42.53
C LEU A 91 2.95 -4.29 -43.06
N GLU A 92 3.90 -4.63 -42.19
CA GLU A 92 5.12 -5.36 -42.54
C GLU A 92 4.81 -6.76 -43.09
N SER A 93 3.77 -7.43 -42.59
CA SER A 93 3.35 -8.75 -43.08
C SER A 93 2.67 -8.72 -44.46
N MET A 94 2.25 -7.54 -44.92
CA MET A 94 1.59 -7.33 -46.22
C MET A 94 2.57 -6.91 -47.33
N LEU A 95 3.81 -6.56 -46.97
CA LEU A 95 4.91 -6.22 -47.88
C LEU A 95 5.73 -7.46 -48.26
#